data_AF-A0A957PA37-F1
#
_entry.id   AF-A0A957PA37-F1
#
_cell.length_a   1.000
_cell.length_b   1.000
_cell.length_c   1.000
_cell.angle_alpha   90.00
_cell.angle_beta   90.00
_cell.angle_gamma   90.00
#
_symmetry.space_group_name_H-M   'P 1'
#
loop_
_entity.id
_entity.type
_entity.pdbx_description
1 polymer ?
#
loop_
_entity_poly.entity_id
_entity_poly.type
_entity_poly.pdbx_seq_one_letter_code
_entity_poly.pdbx_strand_id
1 'polypeptide(L)' 'AARGRWQHVPSALGPIPALLPPVTIDGLEQVMNAIPDVGEQTDAILGELGYSATQIEQLRAADTI' A
#
# COMPACT_ATOMS: atom_id res chain seq x y z
N ALA A 1 19.12 17.18 17.14
CA ALA A 1 18.49 16.14 16.31
C ALA A 1 17.35 16.76 15.51
N ALA A 2 17.30 16.57 14.19
CA ALA A 2 16.35 17.29 13.33
C ALA A 2 14.91 16.76 13.50
N ARG A 3 14.09 17.50 14.26
CA ARG A 3 12.62 17.48 14.36
C ARG A 3 11.88 16.17 14.69
N GLY A 4 12.55 15.02 14.82
CA GLY A 4 11.89 13.74 15.18
C GLY A 4 10.88 13.24 14.13
N ARG A 5 11.15 13.54 12.85
CA ARG A 5 10.20 13.37 11.74
C ARG A 5 10.31 12.04 10.98
N TRP A 6 11.15 11.14 11.47
CA TRP A 6 11.38 9.82 10.87
C TRP A 6 10.60 8.77 11.64
N GLN A 7 9.93 7.88 10.90
CA GLN A 7 9.28 6.69 11.44
C GLN A 7 9.66 5.48 10.61
N HIS A 8 9.51 4.27 11.16
CA HIS A 8 9.67 3.04 10.39
C HIS A 8 8.31 2.54 9.96
N VAL A 9 8.13 2.29 8.66
CA VAL A 9 6.92 1.70 8.10
C VAL A 9 7.19 0.25 7.68
N PRO A 10 6.24 -0.68 7.89
CA PRO A 10 6.37 -2.05 7.38
C PRO A 10 6.43 -2.06 5.85
N SER A 11 7.22 -2.96 5.28
CA SER A 11 7.25 -3.24 3.85
C SER A 11 7.55 -4.72 3.62
N ALA A 12 7.41 -5.19 2.38
CA ALA A 12 7.77 -6.56 1.99
C ALA A 12 9.24 -6.92 2.32
N LEU A 13 10.14 -5.93 2.40
CA LEU A 13 11.55 -6.13 2.73
C LEU A 13 11.87 -5.86 4.22
N GLY A 14 10.84 -5.76 5.06
CA GLY A 14 10.95 -5.39 6.48
C GLY A 14 10.73 -3.89 6.72
N PRO A 15 10.88 -3.42 7.98
CA PRO A 15 10.63 -2.02 8.32
C PRO A 15 11.64 -1.06 7.68
N ILE A 16 11.18 -0.03 6.97
CA ILE A 16 12.02 0.99 6.32
C ILE A 16 11.76 2.39 6.87
N PRO A 17 12.76 3.29 6.92
CA PRO A 17 12.57 4.66 7.37
C PRO A 17 11.76 5.48 6.34
N ALA A 18 10.72 6.15 6.81
CA ALA A 18 9.90 7.08 6.03
C ALA A 18 9.74 8.41 6.78
N LEU A 19 9.62 9.50 6.02
CA LEU A 19 9.38 10.84 6.54
C LEU A 19 7.89 11.03 6.80
N LEU A 20 7.56 11.61 7.95
CA LEU A 20 6.22 12.10 8.19
C LEU A 20 5.85 13.19 7.16
N PRO A 21 4.62 13.16 6.61
CA PRO A 21 4.10 14.16 5.67
C PRO A 21 4.35 15.59 6.16
N PRO A 22 4.88 16.50 5.32
CA PRO A 22 5.37 17.83 5.75
C PRO A 22 4.29 18.67 6.44
N VAL A 23 3.04 18.52 6.01
CA VAL A 23 1.88 19.20 6.60
C VAL A 23 1.44 18.44 7.85
N THR A 24 1.34 19.15 8.97
CA THR A 24 0.79 18.64 10.22
C THR A 24 -0.50 19.42 10.50
N ILE A 25 -1.58 18.71 10.79
CA ILE A 25 -2.89 19.30 11.10
C ILE A 25 -3.23 18.87 12.53
N ASP A 26 -3.54 19.83 13.40
CA ASP A 26 -3.86 19.54 14.79
C ASP A 26 -5.07 18.60 14.89
N GLY A 27 -4.93 17.53 15.66
CA GLY A 27 -5.95 16.50 15.83
C GLY A 27 -6.01 15.46 14.70
N LEU A 28 -5.15 15.53 13.69
CA LEU A 28 -5.03 14.51 12.64
C LEU A 28 -3.70 13.77 12.74
N GLU A 29 -3.77 12.48 13.05
CA GLU A 29 -2.60 11.60 12.97
C GLU A 29 -2.35 11.16 11.53
N GLN A 30 -1.08 11.15 11.11
CA GLN A 30 -0.71 10.71 9.77
C GLN A 30 -0.73 9.18 9.69
N VAL A 31 -1.36 8.65 8.64
CA VAL A 31 -1.44 7.21 8.41
C VAL A 31 -0.14 6.73 7.78
N MET A 32 0.59 5.89 8.52
CA MET A 32 1.89 5.32 8.12
C MET A 32 1.79 3.79 8.05
N ASN A 33 0.77 3.30 7.33
CA ASN A 33 0.49 1.87 7.18
C ASN A 33 1.58 1.16 6.36
N ALA A 34 1.49 -0.17 6.31
CA ALA A 34 2.38 -1.00 5.53
C ALA A 34 2.36 -0.62 4.04
N ILE A 35 3.54 -0.65 3.43
CA ILE A 35 3.68 -0.57 1.98
C ILE A 35 3.36 -1.96 1.41
N PRO A 36 2.33 -2.09 0.54
CA PRO A 36 1.96 -3.38 -0.03
C PRO A 36 3.06 -3.90 -0.95
N ASP A 37 3.18 -5.22 -1.04
CA ASP A 37 4.03 -5.85 -2.05
C ASP A 37 3.44 -5.71 -3.46
N VAL A 38 4.26 -5.96 -4.48
CA VAL A 38 3.82 -6.01 -5.87
C VAL A 38 2.74 -7.08 -6.02
N GLY A 39 1.54 -6.64 -6.41
CA GLY A 39 0.39 -7.52 -6.65
C GLY A 39 -0.46 -7.86 -5.42
N GLU A 40 -0.06 -7.43 -4.21
CA GLU A 40 -0.75 -7.80 -2.96
C GLU A 40 -2.25 -7.43 -2.96
N GLN A 41 -2.61 -6.33 -3.63
CA GLN A 41 -3.97 -5.78 -3.64
C GLN A 41 -4.70 -5.99 -4.98
N THR A 42 -4.10 -6.68 -5.95
CA THR A 42 -4.65 -6.80 -7.31
C THR A 42 -6.05 -7.41 -7.32
N ASP A 43 -6.23 -8.56 -6.68
CA ASP A 43 -7.51 -9.29 -6.70
C ASP A 43 -8.61 -8.54 -5.95
N ALA A 44 -8.26 -7.86 -4.85
CA ALA A 44 -9.18 -7.05 -4.07
C ALA A 44 -9.71 -5.87 -4.91
N ILE A 45 -8.81 -5.12 -5.55
CA ILE A 45 -9.17 -3.98 -6.40
C ILE A 45 -10.02 -4.44 -7.60
N LEU A 46 -9.64 -5.55 -8.25
CA LEU A 46 -10.43 -6.08 -9.37
C LEU A 46 -11.83 -6.52 -8.92
N GLY A 47 -11.95 -7.13 -7.75
CA GLY A 47 -13.24 -7.47 -7.14
C GLY A 47 -14.10 -6.24 -6.85
N GLU A 48 -13.51 -5.18 -6.30
CA GLU A 48 -14.20 -3.89 -6.06
C GLU A 48 -14.69 -3.23 -7.36
N LEU A 49 -13.95 -3.43 -8.47
CA LEU A 49 -14.32 -2.96 -9.80
C LEU A 49 -15.36 -3.85 -10.50
N GLY A 50 -15.79 -4.95 -9.87
CA GLY A 50 -16.84 -5.83 -10.38
C GLY A 50 -16.35 -6.99 -11.26
N TYR A 51 -15.05 -7.30 -11.28
CA TYR A 51 -14.55 -8.50 -11.92
C TYR A 51 -14.90 -9.74 -11.08
N SER A 52 -15.44 -10.76 -11.73
CA SER A 52 -15.61 -12.08 -11.13
C SER A 52 -14.27 -12.79 -10.98
N ALA A 53 -14.20 -13.75 -10.04
CA ALA A 53 -13.01 -14.59 -9.86
C ALA A 53 -12.54 -15.25 -11.17
N THR A 54 -13.47 -15.72 -12.00
CA THR A 54 -13.16 -16.32 -13.30
C THR A 54 -12.54 -15.32 -14.27
N GLN A 55 -12.98 -14.05 -14.28
CA GLN A 55 -12.36 -13.03 -15.13
C GLN A 55 -10.96 -12.66 -14.63
N ILE A 56 -10.74 -12.63 -13.30
CA ILE A 56 -9.40 -12.39 -12.72
C ILE A 56 -8.44 -13.53 -13.11
N GLU A 57 -8.89 -14.79 -13.03
CA GLU A 57 -8.11 -15.94 -13.48
C GLU A 57 -7.74 -15.85 -14.97
N GLN A 58 -8.66 -15.39 -15.82
CA GLN A 58 -8.39 -15.18 -17.25
C GLN A 58 -7.34 -14.10 -17.49
N LEU A 59 -7.38 -12.99 -16.74
CA LEU A 59 -6.38 -11.92 -16.85
C LEU A 59 -4.98 -12.42 -16.44
N ARG A 60 -4.91 -13.26 -15.40
CA ARG A 60 -3.66 -13.88 -14.95
C ARG A 60 -3.13 -14.88 -15.97
N ALA A 61 -4.00 -15.71 -16.55
CA ALA A 61 -3.62 -16.65 -17.61
C ALA A 61 -3.16 -15.96 -18.90
N ALA A 62 -3.56 -14.70 -19.10
CA ALA A 62 -3.15 -13.86 -20.23
C ALA A 62 -1.93 -12.97 -19.94
N ASP A 63 -1.25 -13.15 -18.80
CA ASP A 63 -0.11 -12.32 -18.34
C ASP A 63 -0.40 -10.80 -18.36
N THR A 64 -1.67 -10.43 -18.13
CA THR A 64 -2.10 -9.01 -18.08
C THR A 64 -2.00 -8.44 -16.65
N ILE A 65 -1.98 -9.31 -15.64
CA ILE A 65 -1.83 -9.01 -14.21
C ILE A 65 -0.93 -10.04 -13.53
#